data_AF-A0A820D3K5-F1
#
_entry.id   AF-A0A820D3K5-F1
#
_cell.length_a   1.000
_cell.length_b   1.000
_cell.length_c   1.000
_cell.angle_alpha   90.00
_cell.angle_beta   90.00
_cell.angle_gamma   90.00
#
_symmetry.space_group_name_H-M   'P 1'
#
loop_
_entity.id
_entity.type
_entity.pdbx_description
1 polymer ?
#
loop_
_entity_poly.entity_id
_entity_poly.type
_entity_poly.pdbx_seq_one_letter_code
_entity_poly.pdbx_strand_id
1 'polypeptide(L)'
;MATYTTRTTIITRYNNLFSCENDSYIGTYCNISSDACTITQPCQNGGTCFPNNTVLAGYYCECLTGYEGYDCENDQQACTDNKCWHNGTCMPVNAAVASTDGLNFKCDCIEGYNGAYCELNVDLCANITCENRGICQTVAMQWQCLCLNSVYYYGDLCQFKTNKLKIREILSSSFAYIAIGAISVTCTFVIVMDVLKYAFHIDPVECERDNYRRRREAQRRAKRPIKPNEAKVALRFQYVS
;
A
#
# COMPACT_ATOMS: atom_id res chain seq x y z
N MET A 1 39.29 74.12 -23.86
CA MET A 1 38.18 73.15 -24.00
C MET A 1 38.64 71.86 -23.35
N ALA A 2 38.16 71.57 -22.14
CA ALA A 2 38.54 70.38 -21.38
C ALA A 2 37.72 69.20 -21.90
N THR A 3 38.37 68.27 -22.59
CA THR A 3 37.77 66.99 -22.98
C THR A 3 37.84 66.03 -21.79
N TYR A 4 36.72 65.89 -21.08
CA TYR A 4 36.54 64.87 -20.06
C TYR A 4 36.32 63.51 -20.75
N THR A 5 37.39 62.79 -21.06
CA THR A 5 37.30 61.35 -21.32
C THR A 5 37.17 60.64 -19.98
N THR A 6 35.95 60.18 -19.68
CA THR A 6 35.64 59.30 -18.54
C THR A 6 36.45 58.00 -18.66
N ARG A 7 37.59 57.94 -17.98
CA ARG A 7 38.36 56.70 -17.80
C ARG A 7 37.68 55.86 -16.72
N THR A 8 37.04 54.77 -17.12
CA THR A 8 36.64 53.67 -16.21
C THR A 8 37.91 52.92 -15.79
N THR A 9 38.38 53.17 -14.58
CA THR A 9 39.63 52.63 -14.03
C THR A 9 39.45 51.20 -13.49
N ILE A 10 40.36 50.31 -13.90
CA ILE A 10 40.43 48.91 -13.46
C ILE A 10 41.32 48.85 -12.20
N ILE A 11 40.83 48.26 -11.12
CA ILE A 11 41.60 47.96 -9.91
C ILE A 11 42.06 46.50 -9.95
N THR A 12 43.36 46.27 -9.87
CA THR A 12 43.93 44.93 -9.61
C THR A 12 43.93 44.66 -8.11
N ARG A 13 43.19 43.64 -7.63
CA ARG A 13 43.34 43.13 -6.26
C ARG A 13 44.32 41.94 -6.22
N TYR A 14 44.88 41.65 -5.04
CA TYR A 14 45.77 40.50 -4.78
C TYR A 14 45.20 39.21 -5.43
N ASN A 15 46.05 38.43 -6.13
CA ASN A 15 45.73 37.24 -6.94
C ASN A 15 45.03 37.46 -8.30
N ASN A 16 45.34 38.53 -9.04
CA ASN A 16 44.83 38.79 -10.41
C ASN A 16 43.30 38.88 -10.52
N LEU A 17 42.60 39.23 -9.43
CA LEU A 17 41.17 39.45 -9.47
C LEU A 17 40.89 40.89 -9.94
N PHE A 18 40.28 41.03 -11.11
CA PHE A 18 39.91 42.32 -11.69
C PHE A 18 38.61 42.85 -11.04
N SER A 19 38.64 44.09 -10.55
CA SER A 19 37.49 44.77 -9.92
C SER A 19 37.43 46.20 -10.45
N CYS A 20 36.22 46.68 -10.78
CA CYS A 20 36.02 48.05 -11.21
C CYS A 20 36.11 49.01 -10.02
N GLU A 21 36.64 50.21 -10.23
CA GLU A 21 36.68 51.25 -9.17
C GLU A 21 35.29 51.77 -8.80
N ASN A 22 34.36 51.74 -9.76
CA ASN A 22 32.97 52.04 -9.54
C ASN A 22 32.13 50.77 -9.60
N ASP A 23 31.44 50.45 -8.50
CA ASP A 23 30.54 49.29 -8.37
C ASP A 23 29.33 49.35 -9.31
N SER A 24 29.06 50.51 -9.94
CA SER A 24 28.07 50.67 -11.00
C SER A 24 28.47 50.03 -12.35
N TYR A 25 29.67 49.46 -12.46
CA TYR A 25 30.16 48.83 -13.68
C TYR A 25 30.80 47.46 -13.39
N ILE A 26 30.61 46.54 -14.33
CA ILE A 26 31.16 45.18 -14.32
C ILE A 26 31.90 44.85 -15.62
N GLY A 27 32.52 43.67 -15.65
CA GLY A 27 33.27 43.14 -16.79
C GLY A 27 34.75 43.50 -16.74
N THR A 28 35.56 42.78 -17.53
CA THR A 28 37.03 42.92 -17.55
C THR A 28 37.50 44.33 -17.89
N TYR A 29 36.70 45.08 -18.65
CA TYR A 29 36.99 46.45 -19.08
C TYR A 29 36.09 47.49 -18.44
N CYS A 30 35.30 47.14 -17.41
CA CYS A 30 34.40 48.04 -16.70
C CYS A 30 33.51 48.88 -17.64
N ASN A 31 33.03 48.24 -18.71
CA ASN A 31 32.26 48.87 -19.79
C ASN A 31 30.80 48.39 -19.81
N ILE A 32 30.43 47.48 -18.91
CA ILE A 32 29.07 46.97 -18.77
C ILE A 32 28.51 47.60 -17.49
N SER A 33 27.32 48.21 -17.57
CA SER A 33 26.63 48.69 -16.36
C SER A 33 26.38 47.51 -15.42
N SER A 34 26.48 47.71 -14.10
CA SER A 34 26.07 46.70 -13.11
C SER A 34 24.57 46.74 -12.81
N ASP A 35 23.85 47.72 -13.36
CA ASP A 35 22.41 47.86 -13.22
C ASP A 35 21.66 46.73 -13.93
N ALA A 36 21.02 45.87 -13.13
CA ALA A 36 20.20 44.77 -13.60
C ALA A 36 19.08 45.24 -14.55
N CYS A 37 18.48 46.42 -14.32
CA CYS A 37 17.41 46.94 -15.18
C CYS A 37 17.88 47.20 -16.61
N THR A 38 19.13 47.65 -16.77
CA THR A 38 19.71 47.94 -18.08
C THR A 38 20.17 46.66 -18.79
N ILE A 39 20.65 45.67 -18.04
CA ILE A 39 21.24 44.44 -18.61
C ILE A 39 20.16 43.43 -19.00
N THR A 40 19.21 43.14 -18.11
CA THR A 40 18.28 42.02 -18.27
C THR A 40 16.86 42.45 -18.60
N GLN A 41 16.51 43.73 -18.38
CA GLN A 41 15.13 44.24 -18.50
C GLN A 41 14.11 43.27 -17.87
N PRO A 42 14.23 42.99 -16.56
CA PRO A 42 13.56 41.86 -15.94
C PRO A 42 12.03 42.05 -15.83
N CYS A 43 11.56 43.28 -15.69
CA CYS A 43 10.14 43.56 -15.48
C CYS A 43 9.33 43.31 -16.76
N GLN A 44 8.38 42.39 -16.67
CA GLN A 44 7.47 41.99 -17.73
C GLN A 44 6.24 42.91 -17.77
N ASN A 45 5.41 42.74 -18.81
CA ASN A 45 4.10 43.37 -18.95
C ASN A 45 4.09 44.90 -18.79
N GLY A 46 5.19 45.56 -19.17
CA GLY A 46 5.32 47.01 -19.09
C GLY A 46 5.58 47.56 -17.69
N GLY A 47 5.98 46.72 -16.74
CA GLY A 47 6.44 47.17 -15.42
C GLY A 47 7.68 48.06 -15.50
N THR A 48 7.78 49.02 -14.58
CA THR A 48 8.93 49.94 -14.51
C THR A 48 10.01 49.32 -13.64
N CYS A 49 11.22 49.17 -14.18
CA CYS A 49 12.35 48.62 -13.44
C CYS A 49 13.12 49.70 -12.70
N PHE A 50 13.44 49.43 -11.43
CA PHE A 50 14.27 50.30 -10.62
C PHE A 50 15.46 49.52 -10.04
N PRO A 51 16.70 50.03 -10.18
CA PRO A 51 17.87 49.42 -9.57
C PRO A 51 17.73 49.40 -8.05
N ASN A 52 18.05 48.26 -7.45
CA ASN A 52 17.96 48.05 -6.00
C ASN A 52 19.08 47.15 -5.50
N ASN A 53 20.11 47.77 -4.95
CA ASN A 53 21.28 47.09 -4.40
C ASN A 53 21.06 46.46 -3.02
N THR A 54 19.88 46.59 -2.42
CA THR A 54 19.55 45.99 -1.11
C THR A 54 19.03 44.56 -1.21
N VAL A 55 18.53 44.17 -2.39
CA VAL A 55 18.02 42.83 -2.67
C VAL A 55 19.01 42.05 -3.53
N LEU A 56 19.07 40.73 -3.32
CA LEU A 56 20.00 39.84 -4.02
C LEU A 56 19.91 39.92 -5.54
N ALA A 57 18.72 40.19 -6.10
CA ALA A 57 18.56 40.29 -7.54
C ALA A 57 19.06 41.62 -8.13
N GLY A 58 19.29 42.65 -7.31
CA GLY A 58 19.80 43.95 -7.77
C GLY A 58 18.75 44.91 -8.36
N TYR A 59 17.46 44.57 -8.35
CA TYR A 59 16.36 45.41 -8.85
C TYR A 59 15.06 45.17 -8.10
N TYR A 60 14.09 46.07 -8.30
CA TYR A 60 12.67 45.81 -8.04
C TYR A 60 11.83 46.30 -9.22
N CYS A 61 10.69 45.65 -9.45
CA CYS A 61 9.73 46.03 -10.47
C CYS A 61 8.52 46.72 -9.84
N GLU A 62 8.14 47.88 -10.39
CA GLU A 62 6.84 48.50 -10.14
C GLU A 62 5.87 48.05 -11.24
N CYS A 63 4.89 47.23 -10.84
CA CYS A 63 3.94 46.64 -11.79
C CYS A 63 2.83 47.63 -12.17
N LEU A 64 2.43 47.60 -13.44
CA LEU A 64 1.23 48.29 -13.92
C LEU A 64 -0.03 47.68 -13.30
N THR A 65 -1.09 48.47 -13.23
CA THR A 65 -2.39 48.02 -12.70
C THR A 65 -2.87 46.77 -13.44
N GLY A 66 -3.16 45.71 -12.68
CA GLY A 66 -3.58 44.41 -13.21
C GLY A 66 -2.47 43.39 -13.37
N TYR A 67 -1.22 43.71 -13.04
CA TYR A 67 -0.11 42.77 -13.01
C TYR A 67 0.53 42.67 -11.62
N GLU A 68 0.99 41.47 -11.28
CA GLU A 68 1.68 41.16 -10.01
C GLU A 68 2.80 40.15 -10.22
N GLY A 69 3.57 39.87 -9.17
CA GLY A 69 4.73 39.00 -9.20
C GLY A 69 6.02 39.76 -8.98
N TYR A 70 7.14 39.04 -8.89
CA TYR A 70 8.45 39.66 -8.65
C TYR A 70 8.91 40.48 -9.87
N ASP A 71 8.58 39.96 -11.05
CA ASP A 71 8.91 40.51 -12.36
C ASP A 71 7.65 41.02 -13.08
N CYS A 72 6.53 41.23 -12.37
CA CYS A 72 5.23 41.58 -12.93
C CYS A 72 4.71 40.57 -13.96
N GLU A 73 5.04 39.29 -13.77
CA GLU A 73 4.81 38.20 -14.70
C GLU A 73 3.37 37.64 -14.66
N ASN A 74 2.61 37.92 -13.61
CA ASN A 74 1.26 37.39 -13.40
C ASN A 74 0.20 38.42 -13.80
N ASP A 75 -0.63 38.10 -14.79
CA ASP A 75 -1.77 38.92 -15.19
C ASP A 75 -2.97 38.62 -14.30
N GLN A 76 -3.38 39.56 -13.46
CA GLN A 76 -4.53 39.41 -12.57
C GLN A 76 -5.86 39.34 -13.32
N GLN A 77 -5.92 39.85 -14.55
CA GLN A 77 -7.12 39.76 -15.38
C GLN A 77 -7.30 38.36 -15.97
N ALA A 78 -6.28 37.50 -15.90
CA ALA A 78 -6.36 36.13 -16.37
C ALA A 78 -7.50 35.33 -15.70
N CYS A 79 -7.89 35.70 -14.47
CA CYS A 79 -8.92 35.03 -13.69
C CYS A 79 -10.25 35.79 -13.50
N THR A 80 -10.47 36.95 -14.16
CA THR A 80 -11.61 37.83 -13.85
C THR A 80 -12.99 37.17 -14.03
N ASP A 81 -13.12 36.21 -14.95
CA ASP A 81 -14.39 35.51 -15.19
C ASP A 81 -14.44 34.09 -14.59
N ASN A 82 -13.46 33.69 -13.77
CA ASN A 82 -13.20 32.30 -13.39
C ASN A 82 -13.35 31.31 -14.57
N LYS A 83 -12.27 31.11 -15.33
CA LYS A 83 -12.27 30.20 -16.49
C LYS A 83 -12.31 28.71 -16.10
N CYS A 84 -12.22 28.39 -14.81
CA CYS A 84 -12.17 27.02 -14.31
C CYS A 84 -13.57 26.42 -14.15
N TRP A 85 -13.76 25.24 -14.72
CA TRP A 85 -15.00 24.46 -14.66
C TRP A 85 -15.15 23.77 -13.29
N HIS A 86 -16.36 23.28 -13.02
CA HIS A 86 -16.69 22.51 -11.82
C HIS A 86 -16.27 23.16 -10.50
N ASN A 87 -16.33 24.50 -10.45
CA ASN A 87 -15.96 25.29 -9.27
C ASN A 87 -14.48 25.14 -8.86
N GLY A 88 -13.60 24.91 -9.84
CA GLY A 88 -12.16 25.03 -9.65
C GLY A 88 -11.73 26.45 -9.29
N THR A 89 -10.59 26.58 -8.61
CA THR A 89 -10.03 27.88 -8.22
C THR A 89 -9.05 28.35 -9.28
N CYS A 90 -9.31 29.51 -9.88
CA CYS A 90 -8.38 30.13 -10.82
C CYS A 90 -7.25 30.86 -10.08
N MET A 91 -6.02 30.62 -10.51
CA MET A 91 -4.83 31.32 -10.02
C MET A 91 -4.08 31.95 -11.21
N PRO A 92 -3.79 33.26 -11.20
CA PRO A 92 -2.98 33.88 -12.23
C PRO A 92 -1.53 33.36 -12.13
N VAL A 93 -0.94 32.97 -13.25
CA VAL A 93 0.44 32.50 -13.33
C VAL A 93 1.08 32.99 -14.62
N ASN A 94 2.41 33.06 -14.68
CA ASN A 94 3.07 33.34 -15.95
C ASN A 94 2.91 32.17 -16.95
N ALA A 95 3.07 32.47 -18.24
CA ALA A 95 2.93 31.48 -19.32
C ALA A 95 3.95 30.32 -19.26
N ALA A 96 5.04 30.49 -18.51
CA ALA A 96 6.04 29.45 -18.31
C ALA A 96 5.59 28.37 -17.30
N VAL A 97 4.71 28.71 -16.37
CA VAL A 97 4.22 27.83 -15.29
C VAL A 97 2.80 27.33 -15.54
N ALA A 98 2.08 27.93 -16.49
CA ALA A 98 0.76 27.49 -16.86
C ALA A 98 0.75 26.06 -17.42
N SER A 99 -0.41 25.41 -17.28
CA SER A 99 -0.71 24.15 -17.97
C SER A 99 -0.30 24.25 -19.44
N THR A 100 0.13 23.12 -20.01
CA THR A 100 0.83 22.89 -21.30
C THR A 100 0.34 23.64 -22.55
N ASP A 101 -0.73 24.42 -22.44
CA ASP A 101 -1.44 25.12 -23.50
C ASP A 101 -1.09 26.63 -23.58
N GLY A 102 -0.12 27.11 -22.79
CA GLY A 102 0.39 28.48 -22.88
C GLY A 102 -0.57 29.53 -22.30
N LEU A 103 -1.38 29.14 -21.33
CA LEU A 103 -2.29 30.03 -20.61
C LEU A 103 -1.51 30.97 -19.67
N ASN A 104 -2.12 32.05 -19.20
CA ASN A 104 -1.57 32.94 -18.16
C ASN A 104 -2.30 32.76 -16.81
N PHE A 105 -2.93 31.60 -16.64
CA PHE A 105 -3.56 31.18 -15.41
C PHE A 105 -3.48 29.65 -15.29
N LYS A 106 -3.70 29.17 -14.08
CA LYS A 106 -3.78 27.76 -13.74
C LYS A 106 -5.05 27.53 -12.93
N CYS A 107 -5.79 26.49 -13.29
CA CYS A 107 -6.91 26.02 -12.48
C CYS A 107 -6.43 25.01 -11.43
N ASP A 108 -6.77 25.26 -10.17
CA ASP A 108 -6.73 24.28 -9.11
C ASP A 108 -8.06 23.53 -9.09
N CYS A 109 -8.03 22.29 -9.59
CA CYS A 109 -9.23 21.48 -9.76
C CYS A 109 -9.65 20.84 -8.44
N ILE A 110 -10.96 20.83 -8.19
CA ILE A 110 -11.54 20.04 -7.12
C ILE A 110 -11.32 18.53 -7.39
N GLU A 111 -11.37 17.72 -6.33
CA GLU A 111 -11.20 16.27 -6.45
C GLU A 111 -12.16 15.68 -7.50
N GLY A 112 -11.65 14.75 -8.32
CA GLY A 112 -12.43 14.09 -9.37
C GLY A 112 -12.46 14.81 -10.72
N TYR A 113 -11.82 15.97 -10.86
CA TYR A 113 -11.68 16.68 -12.14
C TYR A 113 -10.22 16.98 -12.49
N ASN A 114 -9.92 17.06 -13.78
CA ASN A 114 -8.61 17.41 -14.32
C ASN A 114 -8.76 18.14 -15.67
N GLY A 115 -7.64 18.41 -16.34
CA GLY A 115 -7.58 19.25 -17.54
C GLY A 115 -7.08 20.66 -17.24
N ALA A 116 -6.83 21.45 -18.28
CA ALA A 116 -6.32 22.82 -18.12
C ALA A 116 -7.36 23.76 -17.51
N TYR A 117 -8.64 23.46 -17.71
CA TYR A 117 -9.79 24.21 -17.22
C TYR A 117 -10.63 23.40 -16.22
N CYS A 118 -10.15 22.25 -15.72
CA CYS A 118 -10.94 21.30 -14.91
C CYS A 118 -12.20 20.76 -15.61
N GLU A 119 -12.16 20.72 -16.94
CA GLU A 119 -13.27 20.33 -17.81
C GLU A 119 -13.46 18.82 -17.93
N LEU A 120 -12.42 18.05 -17.59
CA LEU A 120 -12.40 16.60 -17.71
C LEU A 120 -12.69 15.96 -16.35
N ASN A 121 -13.46 14.87 -16.37
CA ASN A 121 -13.61 14.02 -15.20
C ASN A 121 -12.38 13.11 -15.09
N VAL A 122 -11.88 12.93 -13.88
CA VAL A 122 -10.82 11.96 -13.60
C VAL A 122 -11.39 10.56 -13.85
N ASP A 123 -10.99 9.94 -14.95
CA ASP A 123 -11.25 8.54 -15.19
C ASP A 123 -10.25 7.70 -14.38
N LEU A 124 -10.67 7.33 -13.17
CA LEU A 124 -9.90 6.47 -12.28
C LEU A 124 -9.70 5.06 -12.87
N CYS A 125 -10.46 4.68 -13.90
CA CYS A 125 -10.33 3.40 -14.59
C CYS A 125 -9.42 3.45 -15.82
N ALA A 126 -8.95 4.61 -16.27
CA ALA A 126 -8.21 4.76 -17.54
C ALA A 126 -6.96 3.87 -17.64
N ASN A 127 -6.24 3.69 -16.52
CA ASN A 127 -5.03 2.86 -16.45
C ASN A 127 -5.25 1.56 -15.67
N ILE A 128 -6.50 1.15 -15.47
CA ILE A 128 -6.84 0.00 -14.63
C ILE A 128 -7.47 -1.08 -15.49
N THR A 129 -6.79 -2.21 -15.55
CA THR A 129 -7.27 -3.39 -16.26
C THR A 129 -7.74 -4.42 -15.25
N CYS A 130 -9.05 -4.65 -15.18
CA CYS A 130 -9.61 -5.73 -14.38
C CYS A 130 -9.46 -7.05 -15.15
N GLU A 131 -8.79 -8.03 -14.52
CA GLU A 131 -8.57 -9.36 -15.09
C GLU A 131 -9.86 -10.19 -15.14
N ASN A 132 -9.83 -11.31 -15.85
CA ASN A 132 -10.93 -12.29 -15.90
C ASN A 132 -12.29 -11.69 -16.26
N ARG A 133 -12.30 -10.67 -17.14
CA ARG A 133 -13.49 -9.93 -17.60
C ARG A 133 -14.21 -9.17 -16.49
N GLY A 134 -13.48 -8.73 -15.46
CA GLY A 134 -14.00 -7.78 -14.48
C GLY A 134 -14.33 -6.43 -15.13
N ILE A 135 -15.26 -5.68 -14.55
CA ILE A 135 -15.64 -4.34 -15.00
C ILE A 135 -15.06 -3.33 -14.02
N CYS A 136 -14.25 -2.38 -14.51
CA CYS A 136 -13.81 -1.26 -13.67
C CYS A 136 -14.93 -0.24 -13.54
N GLN A 137 -15.18 0.23 -12.32
CA GLN A 137 -16.08 1.34 -12.07
C GLN A 137 -15.51 2.28 -11.01
N THR A 138 -15.89 3.54 -11.08
CA THR A 138 -15.60 4.53 -10.06
C THR A 138 -16.71 4.53 -9.00
N VAL A 139 -16.35 4.32 -7.74
CA VAL A 139 -17.25 4.35 -6.58
C VAL A 139 -16.64 5.28 -5.54
N ALA A 140 -17.38 6.32 -5.12
CA ALA A 140 -16.95 7.25 -4.08
C ALA A 140 -15.51 7.79 -4.26
N MET A 141 -15.16 8.21 -5.49
CA MET A 141 -13.83 8.72 -5.86
C MET A 141 -12.68 7.71 -5.72
N GLN A 142 -13.00 6.42 -5.70
CA GLN A 142 -12.05 5.33 -5.81
C GLN A 142 -12.43 4.46 -7.02
N TRP A 143 -11.45 3.76 -7.57
CA TRP A 143 -11.71 2.73 -8.56
C TRP A 143 -11.96 1.39 -7.86
N GLN A 144 -12.81 0.57 -8.45
CA GLN A 144 -13.03 -0.81 -8.02
C GLN A 144 -13.29 -1.70 -9.23
N CYS A 145 -12.68 -2.88 -9.25
CA CYS A 145 -13.05 -3.93 -10.19
C CYS A 145 -14.21 -4.77 -9.66
N LEU A 146 -15.31 -4.81 -10.41
CA LEU A 146 -16.40 -5.75 -10.23
C LEU A 146 -16.04 -7.07 -10.91
N CYS A 147 -15.68 -8.07 -10.11
CA CYS A 147 -15.33 -9.38 -10.63
C CYS A 147 -16.54 -10.12 -11.20
N LEU A 148 -16.43 -10.52 -12.47
CA LEU A 148 -17.46 -11.32 -13.13
C LEU A 148 -17.57 -12.66 -12.40
N ASN A 149 -18.71 -12.92 -11.76
CA ASN A 149 -18.91 -14.11 -10.94
C ASN A 149 -17.95 -14.17 -9.75
N SER A 150 -18.18 -13.29 -8.78
CA SER A 150 -17.40 -13.11 -7.53
C SER A 150 -17.22 -14.36 -6.67
N VAL A 151 -17.98 -15.42 -6.97
CA VAL A 151 -17.77 -16.75 -6.39
C VAL A 151 -16.47 -17.39 -6.91
N TYR A 152 -16.14 -17.14 -8.19
CA TYR A 152 -15.01 -17.76 -8.87
C TYR A 152 -13.79 -16.87 -9.00
N TYR A 153 -13.95 -15.55 -9.08
CA TYR A 153 -12.83 -14.62 -9.22
C TYR A 153 -12.82 -13.59 -8.09
N TYR A 154 -11.63 -13.28 -7.56
CA TYR A 154 -11.45 -12.37 -6.43
C TYR A 154 -10.09 -11.65 -6.48
N GLY A 155 -9.91 -10.68 -5.58
CA GLY A 155 -8.77 -9.75 -5.56
C GLY A 155 -9.14 -8.39 -6.16
N ASP A 156 -8.30 -7.38 -5.93
CA ASP A 156 -8.59 -5.99 -6.31
C ASP A 156 -8.69 -5.79 -7.83
N LEU A 157 -8.01 -6.64 -8.61
CA LEU A 157 -8.06 -6.66 -10.07
C LEU A 157 -8.73 -7.93 -10.59
N CYS A 158 -9.43 -8.70 -9.75
CA CYS A 158 -10.06 -9.97 -10.12
C CYS A 158 -9.08 -11.02 -10.67
N GLN A 159 -7.82 -10.96 -10.26
CA GLN A 159 -6.72 -11.78 -10.78
C GLN A 159 -6.71 -13.22 -10.25
N PHE A 160 -7.35 -13.48 -9.11
CA PHE A 160 -7.33 -14.80 -8.48
C PHE A 160 -8.57 -15.60 -8.82
N LYS A 161 -8.38 -16.88 -9.14
CA LYS A 161 -9.46 -17.84 -9.38
C LYS A 161 -9.62 -18.79 -8.21
N THR A 162 -10.85 -19.02 -7.76
CA THR A 162 -11.13 -20.04 -6.77
C THR A 162 -10.98 -21.43 -7.38
N ASN A 163 -10.27 -22.29 -6.68
CA ASN A 163 -10.25 -23.73 -6.96
C ASN A 163 -11.27 -24.49 -6.11
N LYS A 164 -12.11 -23.77 -5.33
CA LYS A 164 -13.19 -24.40 -4.55
C LYS A 164 -14.32 -24.83 -5.47
N LEU A 165 -14.06 -25.90 -6.22
CA LEU A 165 -15.03 -26.99 -6.33
C LEU A 165 -15.64 -27.23 -4.94
N LYS A 166 -16.96 -27.45 -4.92
CA LYS A 166 -17.81 -27.76 -3.76
C LYS A 166 -17.35 -29.01 -2.97
N ILE A 167 -16.13 -29.04 -2.45
CA ILE A 167 -15.61 -30.12 -1.61
C ILE A 167 -16.32 -30.10 -0.24
N ARG A 168 -16.98 -28.99 0.12
CA ARG A 168 -17.73 -28.87 1.39
C ARG A 168 -19.11 -29.52 1.39
N GLU A 169 -19.69 -29.85 0.23
CA GLU A 169 -21.01 -30.53 0.15
C GLU A 169 -20.88 -32.05 0.00
N ILE A 170 -19.88 -32.56 -0.73
CA ILE A 170 -19.78 -34.02 -1.02
C ILE A 170 -19.21 -34.81 0.16
N LEU A 171 -18.25 -34.23 0.89
CA LEU A 171 -17.61 -34.92 2.01
C LEU A 171 -18.51 -34.96 3.27
N SER A 172 -19.27 -33.90 3.56
CA SER A 172 -20.06 -33.83 4.81
C SER A 172 -21.23 -34.80 4.84
N SER A 173 -21.97 -34.96 3.75
CA SER A 173 -23.10 -35.90 3.68
C SER A 173 -22.64 -37.35 3.68
N SER A 174 -21.60 -37.69 2.93
CA SER A 174 -21.11 -39.06 2.82
C SER A 174 -20.54 -39.57 4.15
N PHE A 175 -19.76 -38.75 4.87
CA PHE A 175 -19.25 -39.15 6.19
C PHE A 175 -20.35 -39.27 7.24
N ALA A 176 -21.39 -38.42 7.19
CA ALA A 176 -22.54 -38.53 8.09
C ALA A 176 -23.32 -39.85 7.89
N TYR A 177 -23.59 -40.24 6.63
CA TYR A 177 -24.28 -41.51 6.34
C TYR A 177 -23.45 -42.74 6.75
N ILE A 178 -22.13 -42.72 6.53
CA ILE A 178 -21.23 -43.80 6.96
C ILE A 178 -21.24 -43.94 8.49
N ALA A 179 -21.19 -42.82 9.23
CA ALA A 179 -21.22 -42.83 10.69
C ALA A 179 -22.56 -43.37 11.22
N ILE A 180 -23.69 -42.96 10.64
CA ILE A 180 -25.03 -43.45 11.02
C ILE A 180 -25.15 -44.96 10.76
N GLY A 181 -24.67 -45.44 9.60
CA GLY A 181 -24.67 -46.85 9.26
C GLY A 181 -23.85 -47.69 10.24
N ALA A 182 -22.64 -47.23 10.61
CA ALA A 182 -21.80 -47.91 11.59
C ALA A 182 -22.46 -48.00 12.97
N ILE A 183 -23.06 -46.90 13.45
CA ILE A 183 -23.76 -46.87 14.74
C ILE A 183 -24.96 -47.83 14.73
N SER A 184 -25.75 -47.85 13.66
CA SER A 184 -26.89 -48.76 13.51
C SER A 184 -26.47 -50.24 13.57
N VAL A 185 -25.40 -50.62 12.87
CA VAL A 185 -24.86 -51.99 12.91
C VAL A 185 -24.36 -52.35 14.31
N THR A 186 -23.67 -51.44 15.00
CA THR A 186 -23.24 -51.70 16.38
C THR A 186 -24.41 -51.84 17.35
N CYS A 187 -25.43 -50.98 17.23
CA CYS A 187 -26.61 -51.03 18.09
C CYS A 187 -27.42 -52.30 17.86
N THR A 188 -27.61 -52.71 16.61
CA THR A 188 -28.31 -53.96 16.29
C THR A 188 -27.55 -55.17 16.83
N PHE A 189 -26.22 -55.21 16.70
CA PHE A 189 -25.42 -56.27 17.31
C PHE A 189 -25.58 -56.32 18.84
N VAL A 190 -25.50 -55.17 19.52
CA VAL A 190 -25.71 -55.09 20.98
C VAL A 190 -27.11 -55.58 21.37
N ILE A 191 -28.14 -55.13 20.67
CA ILE A 191 -29.53 -55.56 20.93
C ILE A 191 -29.67 -57.07 20.73
N VAL A 192 -29.07 -57.64 19.67
CA VAL A 192 -29.11 -59.09 19.44
C VAL A 192 -28.40 -59.84 20.56
N MET A 193 -27.22 -59.37 21.01
CA MET A 193 -26.51 -59.96 22.15
C MET A 193 -27.34 -59.89 23.44
N ASP A 194 -28.01 -58.76 23.70
CA ASP A 194 -28.90 -58.60 24.84
C ASP A 194 -30.11 -59.53 24.73
N VAL A 195 -30.78 -59.63 23.58
CA VAL A 195 -31.91 -60.55 23.38
C VAL A 195 -31.49 -62.00 23.60
N LEU A 196 -30.35 -62.43 23.06
CA LEU A 196 -29.82 -63.79 23.29
C LEU A 196 -29.59 -64.06 24.78
N LYS A 197 -29.08 -63.07 25.50
CA LYS A 197 -28.81 -63.17 26.93
C LYS A 197 -30.09 -63.16 27.78
N TYR A 198 -31.03 -62.26 27.50
CA TYR A 198 -32.22 -62.05 28.33
C TYR A 198 -33.36 -62.99 27.98
N ALA A 199 -33.58 -63.31 26.70
CA ALA A 199 -34.70 -64.16 26.28
C ALA A 199 -34.35 -65.65 26.31
N PHE A 200 -33.10 -66.01 25.99
CA PHE A 200 -32.68 -67.40 25.87
C PHE A 200 -31.71 -67.86 26.96
N HIS A 201 -31.25 -66.97 27.86
CA HIS A 201 -30.22 -67.25 28.86
C HIS A 201 -28.91 -67.81 28.28
N ILE A 202 -28.59 -67.48 27.03
CA ILE A 202 -27.34 -67.85 26.37
C ILE A 202 -26.39 -66.64 26.50
N ASP A 203 -25.35 -66.72 27.34
CA ASP A 203 -24.25 -65.74 27.37
C ASP A 203 -23.11 -66.25 26.47
N PRO A 204 -23.06 -65.85 25.18
CA PRO A 204 -22.06 -66.36 24.23
C PRO A 204 -20.61 -66.00 24.61
N VAL A 205 -20.40 -65.09 25.58
CA VAL A 205 -19.08 -64.57 25.98
C VAL A 205 -18.62 -65.17 27.33
N GLU A 206 -19.42 -66.02 27.98
CA GLU A 206 -19.11 -66.54 29.31
C GLU A 206 -17.79 -67.35 29.34
N CYS A 207 -17.61 -68.28 28.40
CA CYS A 207 -16.40 -69.09 28.31
C CYS A 207 -15.13 -68.24 28.07
N GLU A 208 -15.24 -67.21 27.23
CA GLU A 208 -14.13 -66.32 26.92
C GLU A 208 -13.78 -65.40 28.11
N ARG A 209 -14.81 -64.91 28.82
CA ARG A 209 -14.67 -64.16 30.07
C ARG A 209 -13.94 -64.97 31.14
N ASP A 210 -14.24 -66.26 31.26
CA ASP A 210 -13.57 -67.17 32.19
C ASP A 210 -12.12 -67.47 31.78
N ASN A 211 -11.86 -67.63 30.48
CA ASN A 211 -10.49 -67.74 29.96
C ASN A 211 -9.65 -66.50 30.30
N TYR A 212 -10.22 -65.30 30.15
CA TYR A 212 -9.55 -64.05 30.53
C TYR A 212 -9.29 -63.97 32.04
N ARG A 213 -10.27 -64.34 32.89
CA ARG A 213 -10.10 -64.39 34.36
C ARG A 213 -9.00 -65.36 34.76
N ARG A 214 -8.99 -66.59 34.22
CA ARG A 214 -7.97 -67.61 34.49
C ARG A 214 -6.56 -67.12 34.12
N ARG A 215 -6.39 -66.50 32.96
CA ARG A 215 -5.10 -65.91 32.54
C ARG A 215 -4.64 -64.81 33.48
N ARG A 216 -5.54 -63.90 33.87
CA ARG A 216 -5.25 -62.81 34.81
C ARG A 216 -4.88 -63.32 36.20
N GLU A 217 -5.54 -64.38 36.69
CA GLU A 217 -5.21 -65.02 37.96
C GLU A 217 -3.88 -65.75 37.91
N ALA A 218 -3.58 -66.48 36.83
CA ALA A 218 -2.28 -67.13 36.63
C ALA A 218 -1.14 -66.10 36.63
N GLN A 219 -1.31 -64.96 35.95
CA GLN A 219 -0.35 -63.85 35.99
C GLN A 219 -0.18 -63.27 37.39
N ARG A 220 -1.26 -63.11 38.15
CA ARG A 220 -1.21 -62.64 39.54
C ARG A 220 -0.48 -63.64 40.46
N ARG A 221 -0.67 -64.95 40.26
CA ARG A 221 0.04 -66.00 41.02
C ARG A 221 1.53 -66.01 40.68
N ALA A 222 1.88 -65.86 39.40
CA ALA A 222 3.28 -65.79 38.95
C ALA A 222 4.04 -64.56 39.50
N LYS A 223 3.32 -63.46 39.80
CA LYS A 223 3.90 -62.24 40.37
C LYS A 223 3.91 -62.19 41.91
N ARG A 224 3.49 -63.24 42.61
CA ARG A 224 3.55 -63.25 44.09
C ARG A 224 5.01 -63.44 44.56
N PRO A 225 5.54 -62.54 45.41
CA PRO A 225 6.88 -62.71 45.97
C PRO A 225 6.93 -63.92 46.91
N ILE A 226 8.01 -64.71 46.82
CA ILE A 226 8.30 -65.83 47.72
C ILE A 226 8.57 -65.25 49.12
N LYS A 227 7.88 -65.77 50.16
CA LYS A 227 8.09 -65.29 51.54
C LYS A 227 9.52 -65.62 51.99
N PRO A 228 10.23 -64.72 52.69
CA PRO A 228 11.63 -64.90 53.08
C PRO A 228 11.88 -66.11 54.00
N ASN A 229 10.85 -66.68 54.62
CA ASN A 229 10.98 -67.84 55.51
C ASN A 229 10.99 -69.20 54.79
N GLU A 230 10.72 -69.27 53.48
CA GLU A 230 10.88 -70.50 52.67
C GLU A 230 12.23 -70.54 51.93
N ALA A 231 12.95 -69.42 51.84
CA ALA A 231 14.29 -69.36 51.23
C ALA A 231 15.38 -70.05 52.10
N LYS A 232 15.17 -70.18 53.42
CA LYS A 232 16.11 -70.85 54.33
C LYS A 232 16.03 -72.38 54.31
N VAL A 233 14.98 -72.97 53.73
CA VAL A 233 14.86 -74.44 53.59
C VAL A 233 15.48 -74.93 52.28
N ALA A 234 15.46 -74.12 51.22
CA ALA A 234 16.04 -74.49 49.92
C ALA A 234 17.59 -74.46 49.88
N LEU A 235 18.25 -73.73 50.79
CA LEU A 235 19.72 -73.67 50.85
C LEU A 235 20.36 -74.66 51.85
N ARG A 236 19.56 -75.40 52.65
CA ARG A 236 20.08 -76.39 53.62
C ARG A 236 20.19 -77.82 53.07
N PHE A 237 19.75 -78.06 51.83
CA PHE A 237 19.83 -79.37 51.16
C PHE A 237 20.98 -79.50 50.15
N GLN A 238 21.89 -78.53 50.06
CA GLN A 238 23.08 -78.60 49.19
C GLN A 238 24.39 -78.99 49.89
N TYR A 239 24.39 -79.23 51.21
CA TYR A 239 25.59 -79.67 51.95
C TYR A 239 25.24 -80.63 53.10
N VAL A 240 24.78 -81.85 52.79
CA VAL A 240 25.03 -83.06 53.60
C VAL A 240 25.09 -84.25 52.63
N SER A 241 26.29 -84.56 52.17
CA SER A 241 26.75 -85.90 51.81
C SER A 241 27.23 -86.61 53.09
#